data_AF-A0A673FZ80-F1
#
_entry.id   AF-A0A673FZ80-F1
#
_cell.length_a   1.000
_cell.length_b   1.000
_cell.length_c   1.000
_cell.angle_alpha   90.00
_cell.angle_beta   90.00
_cell.angle_gamma   90.00
#
_symmetry.space_group_name_H-M   'P 1'
#
loop_
_entity.id
_entity.type
_entity.pdbx_description
1 polymer ?
#
loop_
_entity_poly.entity_id
_entity_poly.type
_entity_poly.pdbx_seq_one_letter_code
_entity_poly.pdbx_strand_id
1 'polypeptide(L)'
;MPPFNRHASVFLSSGKTRIGSVYKKALYRQYTDGSYSEEIAKPAWLGFLGPILRAEVGDVIEVHMKNFATRSYSLHPHGVFYEKNSEGWICIISLLVPLLVLLFPPSHSFC
;
A
#
# COMPACT_ATOMS: atom_id res chain seq x y z
N MET A 1 11.38 -32.16 -8.61
CA MET A 1 11.11 -31.30 -7.44
C MET A 1 10.84 -32.22 -6.25
N PRO A 2 11.68 -32.22 -5.20
CA PRO A 2 11.55 -33.16 -4.09
C PRO A 2 10.23 -32.93 -3.32
N PRO A 3 9.65 -33.97 -2.69
CA PRO A 3 8.41 -33.83 -1.93
C PRO A 3 8.60 -32.82 -0.79
N PHE A 4 7.62 -31.93 -0.62
CA PHE A 4 7.61 -30.92 0.42
C PHE A 4 7.97 -31.52 1.79
N ASN A 5 8.81 -30.81 2.55
CA ASN A 5 9.09 -31.12 3.95
C ASN A 5 7.76 -31.26 4.71
N ARG A 6 7.60 -32.33 5.50
CA ARG A 6 6.37 -32.68 6.22
C ARG A 6 5.83 -31.50 7.07
N HIS A 7 6.71 -30.67 7.62
CA HIS A 7 6.34 -29.47 8.38
C HIS A 7 5.74 -28.34 7.52
N ALA A 8 6.15 -28.19 6.26
CA ALA A 8 5.66 -27.14 5.37
C ALA A 8 4.21 -27.36 4.91
N SER A 9 3.75 -28.61 4.89
CA SER A 9 2.36 -28.99 4.57
C SER A 9 1.34 -28.31 5.48
N VAL A 10 1.72 -27.99 6.72
CA VAL A 10 0.85 -27.30 7.68
C VAL A 10 0.41 -25.93 7.14
N PHE A 11 1.30 -25.23 6.44
CA PHE A 11 1.05 -23.87 5.94
C PHE A 11 0.57 -23.84 4.49
N LEU A 12 1.01 -24.79 3.66
CA LEU A 12 0.84 -24.72 2.21
C LEU A 12 -0.33 -25.56 1.68
N SER A 13 -0.70 -26.64 2.39
CA SER A 13 -1.74 -27.56 1.92
C SER A 13 -3.13 -26.93 2.04
N SER A 14 -3.86 -26.88 0.92
CA SER A 14 -5.28 -26.53 0.90
C SER A 14 -6.16 -27.72 1.30
N GLY A 15 -7.35 -27.44 1.82
CA GLY A 15 -8.32 -28.46 2.23
C GLY A 15 -9.67 -27.84 2.58
N LYS A 16 -10.64 -28.66 2.98
CA LYS A 16 -12.01 -28.21 3.27
C LYS A 16 -12.09 -27.09 4.32
N THR A 17 -11.13 -27.06 5.25
CA THR A 17 -11.02 -26.05 6.32
C THR A 17 -9.72 -25.24 6.23
N ARG A 18 -8.95 -25.36 5.14
CA ARG A 18 -7.65 -24.71 4.98
C ARG A 18 -7.56 -24.01 3.63
N ILE A 19 -7.27 -22.71 3.66
CA ILE A 19 -7.11 -21.87 2.46
C ILE A 19 -5.92 -22.36 1.61
N GLY A 20 -4.85 -22.83 2.25
CA GLY A 20 -3.61 -23.25 1.58
C GLY A 20 -2.65 -22.08 1.37
N SER A 21 -1.78 -22.16 0.38
CA SER A 21 -0.69 -21.19 0.17
C SER A 21 -1.08 -19.88 -0.53
N VAL A 22 -2.30 -19.76 -1.06
CA VAL A 22 -2.70 -18.63 -1.91
C VAL A 22 -3.71 -17.73 -1.18
N TYR A 23 -3.35 -16.46 -1.02
CA TYR A 23 -4.15 -15.46 -0.29
C TYR A 23 -4.35 -14.19 -1.12
N LYS A 24 -5.56 -13.62 -1.05
CA LYS A 24 -5.85 -12.30 -1.63
C LYS A 24 -5.22 -11.21 -0.76
N LYS A 25 -4.40 -10.35 -1.37
CA LYS A 25 -3.72 -9.22 -0.70
C LYS A 25 -3.92 -7.95 -1.52
N ALA A 26 -4.04 -6.80 -0.85
CA ALA A 26 -3.89 -5.49 -1.47
C ALA A 26 -2.41 -5.11 -1.46
N LEU A 27 -1.89 -4.64 -2.59
CA LEU A 27 -0.47 -4.33 -2.79
C LEU A 27 -0.34 -2.94 -3.39
N TYR A 28 0.68 -2.19 -2.96
CA TYR A 28 1.07 -0.96 -3.63
C TYR A 28 1.88 -1.28 -4.89
N ARG A 29 1.58 -0.58 -5.97
CA ARG A 29 2.22 -0.71 -7.28
C ARG A 29 2.61 0.66 -7.78
N GLN A 30 3.73 0.72 -8.50
CA GLN A 30 4.20 1.95 -9.11
C GLN A 30 3.67 2.05 -10.53
N TYR A 31 3.21 3.23 -10.91
CA TYR A 31 2.77 3.56 -12.26
C TYR A 31 3.66 4.67 -12.81
N THR A 32 3.72 4.78 -14.13
CA THR A 32 4.51 5.80 -14.82
C THR A 32 3.94 7.20 -14.64
N ASP A 33 2.61 7.33 -14.59
CA ASP A 33 1.91 8.59 -14.59
C ASP A 33 0.60 8.57 -13.77
N GLY A 34 -0.03 9.74 -13.66
CA GLY A 34 -1.32 9.92 -12.97
C GLY A 34 -2.52 9.28 -13.70
N SER A 35 -2.33 8.70 -14.89
CA SER A 35 -3.37 7.91 -15.56
C SER A 35 -3.51 6.51 -14.96
N TYR A 36 -2.49 6.02 -14.25
CA TYR A 36 -2.43 4.67 -13.66
C TYR A 36 -2.64 3.56 -14.70
N SER A 37 -2.21 3.79 -15.96
CA SER A 37 -2.41 2.85 -17.07
C SER A 37 -1.23 1.89 -17.25
N GLU A 38 0.00 2.38 -17.09
CA GLU A 38 1.22 1.62 -17.29
C GLU A 38 1.94 1.37 -15.95
N GLU A 39 2.06 0.09 -15.57
CA GLU A 39 2.74 -0.34 -14.33
C GLU A 39 4.25 -0.47 -14.55
N ILE A 40 5.03 0.11 -13.65
CA ILE A 40 6.49 -0.04 -13.65
C ILE A 40 6.86 -1.37 -13.01
N ALA A 41 7.59 -2.20 -13.77
CA ALA A 41 8.04 -3.51 -13.31
C ALA A 41 8.98 -3.38 -12.11
N LYS A 42 8.62 -4.06 -11.01
CA LYS A 42 9.45 -4.14 -9.81
C LYS A 42 10.44 -5.31 -9.87
N PRO A 43 11.60 -5.21 -9.23
CA PRO A 43 12.56 -6.30 -9.22
C PRO A 43 11.98 -7.54 -8.52
N ALA A 44 12.29 -8.73 -9.04
CA ALA A 44 11.70 -9.99 -8.58
C ALA A 44 11.92 -10.27 -7.08
N TRP A 45 13.04 -9.82 -6.52
CA TRP A 45 13.37 -10.00 -5.10
C TRP A 45 12.52 -9.16 -4.15
N LEU A 46 11.82 -8.13 -4.64
CA LEU A 46 10.94 -7.28 -3.83
C LEU A 46 9.65 -8.03 -3.40
N GLY A 47 9.27 -9.06 -4.16
CA GLY A 47 8.13 -9.92 -3.84
C GLY A 47 6.81 -9.14 -3.72
N PHE A 48 6.20 -9.18 -2.54
CA PHE A 48 4.92 -8.51 -2.28
C PHE A 48 5.07 -7.07 -1.74
N LEU A 49 6.28 -6.60 -1.46
CA LEU A 49 6.48 -5.24 -0.97
C LEU A 49 6.11 -4.22 -2.06
N GLY A 50 5.72 -3.03 -1.60
CA GLY A 50 5.46 -1.87 -2.46
C GLY A 50 6.75 -1.29 -3.05
N PRO A 51 6.63 -0.31 -3.95
CA PRO A 51 7.79 0.33 -4.57
C PRO A 51 8.66 1.08 -3.55
N ILE A 52 9.93 1.23 -3.88
CA ILE A 52 10.90 1.92 -3.02
C ILE A 52 10.84 3.42 -3.34
N LEU A 53 10.41 4.22 -2.37
CA LEU A 53 10.51 5.67 -2.42
C LEU A 53 11.89 6.10 -1.89
N ARG A 54 12.57 7.00 -2.60
CA ARG A 54 13.89 7.52 -2.23
C ARG A 54 13.88 9.04 -2.41
N ALA A 55 14.54 9.73 -1.49
CA ALA A 55 14.71 11.17 -1.50
C ALA A 55 15.95 11.54 -0.70
N GLU A 56 16.49 12.73 -0.94
CA GLU A 56 17.61 13.31 -0.20
C GLU A 56 17.14 14.28 0.88
N VAL A 57 18.06 14.74 1.72
CA VAL A 57 17.74 15.72 2.77
C VAL A 57 17.41 17.06 2.13
N GLY A 58 16.18 17.53 2.35
CA GLY A 58 15.66 18.78 1.78
C GLY A 58 14.70 18.56 0.61
N ASP A 59 14.58 17.33 0.11
CA ASP A 59 13.60 16.98 -0.92
C ASP A 59 12.19 16.88 -0.34
N VAL A 60 11.20 17.18 -1.18
CA VAL A 60 9.77 16.98 -0.90
C VAL A 60 9.29 15.79 -1.71
N ILE A 61 8.68 14.81 -1.04
CA ILE A 61 8.17 13.59 -1.67
C ILE A 61 6.67 13.74 -1.89
N GLU A 62 6.27 14.06 -3.12
CA GLU A 62 4.85 14.07 -3.50
C GLU A 62 4.41 12.67 -3.95
N VAL A 63 3.38 12.12 -3.31
CA VAL A 63 2.87 10.77 -3.62
C VAL A 63 1.45 10.86 -4.15
N HIS A 64 1.29 10.52 -5.43
CA HIS A 64 -0.01 10.38 -6.06
C HIS A 64 -0.54 8.96 -5.88
N MET A 65 -1.59 8.80 -5.07
CA MET A 65 -2.17 7.49 -4.77
C MET A 65 -3.61 7.39 -5.25
N LYS A 66 -3.93 6.29 -5.95
CA LYS A 66 -5.30 5.90 -6.29
C LYS A 66 -5.60 4.51 -5.76
N ASN A 67 -6.69 4.39 -4.98
CA ASN A 67 -7.11 3.13 -4.41
C ASN A 67 -8.04 2.37 -5.36
N PHE A 68 -7.54 1.26 -5.91
CA PHE A 68 -8.32 0.33 -6.74
C PHE A 68 -8.90 -0.86 -5.96
N ALA A 69 -8.68 -0.92 -4.65
CA ALA A 69 -9.19 -2.00 -3.81
C ALA A 69 -10.62 -1.72 -3.32
N THR A 70 -11.27 -2.77 -2.84
CA THR A 70 -12.65 -2.69 -2.35
C THR A 70 -12.79 -2.03 -0.97
N ARG A 71 -11.69 -1.84 -0.25
CA ARG A 71 -11.65 -1.25 1.10
C ARG A 71 -10.80 0.01 1.06
N SER A 72 -11.12 0.96 1.92
CA SER A 72 -10.30 2.16 2.09
C SER A 72 -8.93 1.80 2.67
N TYR A 73 -7.87 2.28 2.00
CA TYR A 73 -6.49 2.17 2.44
C TYR A 73 -5.85 3.55 2.44
N SER A 74 -4.93 3.77 3.36
CA SER A 74 -4.12 4.99 3.48
C SER A 74 -2.63 4.64 3.47
N LEU A 75 -1.77 5.64 3.33
CA LEU A 75 -0.32 5.50 3.40
C LEU A 75 0.18 6.39 4.52
N HIS A 76 0.88 5.81 5.50
CA HIS A 76 1.48 6.53 6.61
C HIS A 76 3.00 6.44 6.47
N PRO A 77 3.70 7.55 6.19
CA PRO A 77 5.13 7.52 6.01
C PRO A 77 5.86 7.53 7.36
N HIS A 78 7.02 6.88 7.42
CA HIS A 78 7.91 6.89 8.59
C HIS A 78 9.22 7.60 8.25
N GLY A 79 9.73 8.41 9.18
CA GLY A 79 11.05 9.05 9.03
C GLY A 79 11.09 10.27 8.11
N VAL A 80 9.94 10.86 7.81
CA VAL A 80 9.80 12.12 7.07
C VAL A 80 8.90 13.08 7.83
N PHE A 81 9.08 14.39 7.60
CA PHE A 81 8.14 15.38 8.08
C PHE A 81 6.95 15.46 7.12
N TYR A 82 5.75 15.46 7.67
CA TYR A 82 4.50 15.59 6.93
C TYR A 82 3.57 16.55 7.66
N GLU A 83 2.71 17.22 6.91
CA GLU A 83 1.62 18.01 7.47
C GLU A 83 0.46 17.12 7.95
N LYS A 84 -0.44 17.66 8.78
CA LYS A 84 -1.56 16.89 9.37
C LYS A 84 -2.56 16.36 8.31
N ASN A 85 -2.59 16.96 7.13
CA ASN A 85 -3.34 16.49 5.96
C ASN A 85 -2.67 15.28 5.25
N SER A 86 -1.39 15.02 5.52
CA SER A 86 -0.56 13.99 4.89
C SER A 86 -0.12 12.88 5.88
N GLU A 87 -0.67 12.83 7.11
CA GLU A 87 -0.33 11.78 8.08
C GLU A 87 -0.83 10.40 7.65
N GLY A 88 -1.92 10.30 6.89
CA GLY A 88 -2.50 9.02 6.49
C GLY A 88 -3.09 8.18 7.64
N TRP A 89 -3.17 8.72 8.86
CA TRP A 89 -3.90 8.13 9.99
C TRP A 89 -5.25 8.84 10.16
N ILE A 90 -6.34 8.07 10.32
CA ILE A 90 -7.63 8.63 10.74
C ILE A 90 -7.61 8.80 12.26
N CYS A 91 -7.34 10.02 12.71
CA CYS A 91 -7.35 10.34 14.13
C CYS A 91 -8.60 11.16 14.45
N ILE A 92 -9.38 10.72 15.45
CA ILE A 92 -10.62 11.38 15.92
C ILE A 92 -10.37 12.81 16.45
N ILE A 93 -9.11 13.25 16.54
CA ILE A 93 -8.70 14.60 16.94
C ILE A 93 -8.77 15.63 15.77
N SER A 94 -9.65 15.40 14.79
CA SER A 94 -9.98 16.36 13.73
C SER A 94 -11.38 16.98 13.87
N LEU A 95 -11.97 16.93 15.07
CA LEU A 95 -13.24 17.62 15.37
C LEU A 95 -13.11 19.14 15.54
N LEU A 96 -11.90 19.71 15.41
CA LEU A 96 -11.66 21.16 15.49
C LEU A 96 -11.04 21.76 14.22
N VAL A 97 -11.00 21.00 13.12
CA VAL A 97 -10.81 21.58 11.78
C VAL A 97 -12.12 21.36 11.03
N PRO A 98 -13.02 22.36 10.98
CA PRO A 98 -14.30 22.19 10.33
C PRO A 98 -14.07 22.11 8.82
N LEU A 99 -14.61 21.07 8.20
CA LEU A 99 -14.62 20.82 6.75
C LEU A 99 -13.22 20.60 6.12
N LEU A 100 -12.81 19.34 6.00
CA LEU A 100 -12.26 18.72 4.76
C LEU A 100 -11.38 17.52 5.11
N VAL A 101 -11.96 16.49 5.72
CA VAL A 101 -11.44 15.12 5.57
C VAL A 101 -12.62 14.26 5.15
N LEU A 102 -13.11 14.56 3.95
CA LEU A 102 -14.05 13.67 3.25
C LEU A 102 -13.29 12.38 2.92
N LEU A 103 -13.93 11.24 3.20
CA LEU A 103 -13.55 9.91 2.70
C LEU A 103 -12.78 10.04 1.38
N PHE A 104 -11.49 9.70 1.34
CA PHE A 104 -10.64 9.86 0.16
C PHE A 104 -11.34 9.32 -1.11
N PRO A 105 -11.91 10.19 -1.96
CA PRO A 105 -12.49 9.81 -3.23
C PRO A 105 -11.36 9.51 -4.21
N PRO A 106 -11.64 8.82 -5.33
CA PRO A 106 -10.62 8.14 -6.10
C PRO A 106 -9.93 9.07 -7.11
N SER A 107 -9.25 10.16 -6.71
CA SER A 107 -8.40 10.95 -7.63
C SER A 107 -7.72 12.20 -7.03
N HIS A 108 -7.04 12.16 -5.88
CA HIS A 108 -6.20 13.30 -5.47
C HIS A 108 -4.77 12.90 -5.09
N SER A 109 -3.86 13.73 -5.61
CA SER A 109 -2.44 13.79 -5.39
C SER A 109 -2.14 14.51 -4.07
N PHE A 110 -1.21 14.01 -3.25
CA PHE A 110 -0.84 14.64 -1.97
C PHE A 110 0.66 15.00 -1.95
N CYS A 111 0.95 16.25 -1.57
CA CYS A 111 2.26 16.77 -1.16
C CYS A 111 2.62 16.38 0.28
#